data_AF-A0A2E2UD19-F1
#
_entry.id   AF-A0A2E2UD19-F1
#
_cell.length_a   1.000
_cell.length_b   1.000
_cell.length_c   1.000
_cell.angle_alpha   90.00
_cell.angle_beta   90.00
_cell.angle_gamma   90.00
#
_symmetry.space_group_name_H-M   'P 1'
#
loop_
_entity.id
_entity.type
_entity.pdbx_description
1 polymer ?
#
loop_
_entity_poly.entity_id
_entity_poly.type
_entity_poly.pdbx_seq_one_letter_code
_entity_poly.pdbx_strand_id
1 'polypeptide(L)'
;MEYWKTYQKDLIQTYLGLIYENETEFTLWQQIGQERRTYPVKIIEMTKTHTKLKILRLPNNDLFDDKKSIFCHIPGLDIIFKKDSFTRIGQYVDFPHPSEVQIYEKRRTRRYYYLYQDHKNITYHSLEMPNGEPLWMHSSVLVDISTSGAGMVVAKNSIKDLKTGQHLFLINLTDQKLPEPFKMEIIYIEEYNDKETGLYKVGLKFDDELDSISYQSISSIIKIKQAKSQGLNPELYCGLDFEQQTKILNNIEQKNRVLANNLRDNIEYLDKLRYMTVQMKVDFLKSIEHELLAVALRLSSKELIYELFSEVTERMQDEFLDKLQAERPASAVCKAQDDLLKVIREKESRGEIVLDPTAFITYV
;
A
#
# COMPACT_ATOMS: atom_id res chain seq x y z
N MET A 1 18.88 -8.34 3.81
CA MET A 1 18.63 -7.22 4.74
C MET A 1 18.89 -5.96 3.95
N GLU A 2 17.84 -5.19 3.66
CA GLU A 2 17.84 -4.11 2.68
C GLU A 2 17.07 -2.90 3.22
N TYR A 3 17.43 -1.71 2.75
CA TYR A 3 16.64 -0.52 3.00
C TYR A 3 15.41 -0.54 2.09
N TRP A 4 14.22 -0.54 2.69
CA TRP A 4 12.97 -0.42 1.97
C TRP A 4 12.60 1.05 1.82
N LYS A 5 12.14 1.46 0.63
CA LYS A 5 11.64 2.81 0.35
C LYS A 5 10.15 2.90 0.63
N THR A 6 9.74 3.68 1.63
CA THR A 6 8.33 4.04 1.79
C THR A 6 8.04 5.38 1.12
N TYR A 7 6.84 5.46 0.55
CA TYR A 7 6.27 6.67 -0.04
C TYR A 7 4.96 7.07 0.68
N GLN A 8 4.57 6.34 1.73
CA GLN A 8 3.35 6.65 2.47
C GLN A 8 3.54 7.91 3.32
N LYS A 9 2.79 8.97 3.00
CA LYS A 9 2.93 10.27 3.65
C LYS A 9 2.65 10.22 5.15
N ASP A 10 1.60 9.50 5.54
CA ASP A 10 1.20 9.38 6.94
C ASP A 10 2.31 8.67 7.74
N LEU A 11 2.85 7.58 7.21
CA LEU A 11 3.96 6.85 7.83
C LEU A 11 5.23 7.71 7.94
N ILE A 12 5.58 8.43 6.87
CA ILE A 12 6.71 9.37 6.86
C ILE A 12 6.50 10.45 7.94
N GLN A 13 5.30 11.01 8.02
CA GLN A 13 4.95 12.02 9.02
C GLN A 13 5.02 11.45 10.44
N THR A 14 4.55 10.22 10.68
CA THR A 14 4.68 9.54 11.98
C THR A 14 6.14 9.40 12.39
N TYR A 15 7.02 8.93 11.50
CA TYR A 15 8.44 8.80 11.83
C TYR A 15 9.12 10.14 12.09
N LEU A 16 8.83 11.17 11.28
CA LEU A 16 9.35 12.51 11.52
C LEU A 16 8.82 13.11 12.83
N GLY A 17 7.57 12.82 13.18
CA GLY A 17 6.96 13.18 14.45
C GLY A 17 7.69 12.56 15.63
N LEU A 18 7.96 11.25 15.58
CA LEU A 18 8.74 10.56 16.60
C LEU A 18 10.15 11.16 16.76
N ILE A 19 10.80 11.54 15.67
CA ILE A 19 12.13 12.19 15.71
C ILE A 19 12.04 13.56 16.39
N TYR A 20 10.99 14.33 16.06
CA TYR A 20 10.76 15.66 16.61
C TYR A 20 10.42 15.61 18.11
N GLU A 21 9.48 14.76 18.51
CA GLU A 21 9.03 14.61 19.90
C GLU A 21 10.13 14.10 20.83
N ASN A 22 10.98 13.19 20.33
CA ASN A 22 12.11 12.66 21.10
C ASN A 22 13.35 13.57 21.06
N GLU A 23 13.27 14.76 20.44
CA GLU A 23 14.39 15.67 20.19
C GLU A 23 15.64 14.96 19.63
N THR A 24 15.44 13.97 18.76
CA THR A 24 16.52 13.10 18.30
C THR A 24 17.51 13.87 17.43
N GLU A 25 18.79 13.87 17.82
CA GLU A 25 19.87 14.38 16.99
C GLU A 25 20.25 13.36 15.91
N PHE A 26 20.47 13.83 14.69
CA PHE A 26 20.84 12.97 13.57
C PHE A 26 21.79 13.67 12.60
N THR A 27 22.24 12.93 11.59
CA THR A 27 23.27 13.42 10.66
C THR A 27 22.64 13.88 9.35
N LEU A 28 22.90 15.12 8.98
CA LEU A 28 22.73 15.62 7.62
C LEU A 28 24.08 15.55 6.89
N TRP A 29 24.12 15.20 5.61
CA TRP A 29 25.32 15.35 4.80
C TRP A 29 25.03 15.86 3.39
N GLN A 30 26.06 16.46 2.82
CA GLN A 30 26.12 16.85 1.41
C GLN A 30 27.35 16.24 0.76
N GLN A 31 27.21 15.89 -0.51
CA GLN A 31 28.33 15.48 -1.35
C GLN A 31 28.80 16.70 -2.15
N ILE A 32 29.99 17.20 -1.84
CA ILE A 32 30.60 18.38 -2.49
C ILE A 32 31.90 17.92 -3.16
N GLY A 33 31.85 17.75 -4.49
CA GLY A 33 32.93 17.11 -5.22
C GLY A 33 33.12 15.66 -4.75
N GLN A 34 34.34 15.30 -4.37
CA GLN A 34 34.65 13.97 -3.83
C GLN A 34 34.48 13.86 -2.31
N GLU A 35 34.24 14.97 -1.62
CA GLU A 35 34.17 14.98 -0.15
C GLU A 35 32.73 14.93 0.34
N ARG A 36 32.48 14.07 1.33
CA ARG A 36 31.24 14.04 2.10
C ARG A 36 31.38 14.96 3.31
N ARG A 37 30.53 15.98 3.39
CA ARG A 37 30.48 16.91 4.52
C ARG A 37 29.27 16.59 5.38
N THR A 38 29.47 16.39 6.68
CA THR A 38 28.44 16.00 7.64
C THR A 38 28.17 17.11 8.65
N TYR A 39 26.90 17.23 9.05
CA TYR A 39 26.41 18.25 9.96
C TYR A 39 25.45 17.58 10.96
N PRO A 40 25.69 17.72 12.28
CA PRO A 40 24.72 17.29 13.27
C PRO A 40 23.51 18.22 13.25
N VAL A 41 22.31 17.65 13.16
CA VAL A 41 21.06 18.39 13.04
C VAL A 41 20.00 17.83 14.00
N LYS A 42 18.97 18.63 14.27
CA LYS A 42 17.73 18.18 14.90
C LYS A 42 16.51 18.83 14.25
N ILE A 43 15.35 18.16 14.31
CA ILE A 43 14.08 18.80 13.94
C ILE A 43 13.72 19.79 15.05
N ILE A 44 13.40 21.03 14.68
CA ILE A 44 12.98 22.08 15.63
C ILE A 44 11.54 22.54 15.42
N GLU A 45 10.98 22.24 14.25
CA GLU A 45 9.62 22.60 13.91
C GLU A 45 9.12 21.58 12.89
N MET A 46 7.91 21.09 13.11
CA MET A 46 7.24 20.17 12.20
C MET A 46 5.77 20.57 12.07
N THR A 47 5.32 20.76 10.83
CA THR A 47 3.91 20.95 10.50
C THR A 47 3.39 19.73 9.76
N LYS A 48 2.12 19.76 9.33
CA LYS A 48 1.54 18.69 8.50
C LYS A 48 2.24 18.52 7.15
N THR A 49 3.01 19.50 6.68
CA THR A 49 3.59 19.48 5.32
C THR A 49 5.06 19.87 5.25
N HIS A 50 5.60 20.48 6.29
CA HIS A 50 6.97 21.03 6.31
C HIS A 50 7.73 20.56 7.55
N THR A 51 9.03 20.35 7.36
CA THR A 51 10.00 20.05 8.40
C THR A 51 11.08 21.11 8.39
N LYS A 52 11.44 21.59 9.58
CA LYS A 52 12.54 22.53 9.78
C LYS A 52 13.61 21.91 10.67
N LEU A 53 14.83 21.91 10.16
CA LEU A 53 16.01 21.43 10.84
C LEU A 53 16.84 22.59 11.36
N LYS A 54 17.50 22.37 12.49
CA LYS A 54 18.59 23.23 12.98
C LYS A 54 19.90 22.48 12.91
N ILE A 55 20.89 23.05 12.23
CA ILE A 55 22.29 22.62 12.27
C ILE A 55 22.88 23.03 13.62
N LEU A 56 23.25 22.04 14.42
CA LEU A 56 23.68 22.24 15.81
C LEU A 56 25.09 22.81 15.90
N ARG A 57 25.96 22.43 14.95
CA ARG A 57 27.35 22.86 14.90
C ARG A 57 27.71 23.23 13.47
N LEU A 58 27.82 24.52 13.22
CA LEU A 58 28.33 25.06 11.97
C LEU A 58 29.84 25.30 12.10
N PRO A 59 30.67 24.75 11.20
CA PRO A 59 32.08 25.09 11.16
C PRO A 59 32.25 26.60 10.87
N ASN A 60 33.33 27.21 11.38
CA ASN A 60 33.65 28.62 11.12
C ASN A 60 33.74 28.97 9.63
N ASN A 61 34.15 28.00 8.80
CA ASN A 61 33.98 28.05 7.34
C ASN A 61 32.78 27.19 6.96
N ASP A 62 31.62 27.82 6.87
CA ASP A 62 30.41 27.17 6.40
C ASP A 62 30.51 26.87 4.91
N LEU A 63 30.80 25.61 4.58
CA LEU A 63 30.92 25.11 3.22
C LEU A 63 29.64 24.44 2.72
N PHE A 64 28.54 24.59 3.43
CA PHE A 64 27.26 24.02 3.04
C PHE A 64 26.76 24.72 1.77
N ASP A 65 26.32 23.95 0.79
CA ASP A 65 25.93 24.43 -0.55
C ASP A 65 24.41 24.35 -0.72
N ASP A 66 23.73 25.49 -0.77
CA ASP A 66 22.27 25.58 -0.89
C ASP A 66 21.71 25.02 -2.21
N LYS A 67 22.58 24.78 -3.21
CA LYS A 67 22.18 24.19 -4.50
C LYS A 67 22.35 22.68 -4.55
N LYS A 68 22.99 22.08 -3.53
CA LYS A 68 23.25 20.64 -3.48
C LYS A 68 22.23 19.93 -2.61
N SER A 69 21.81 18.77 -3.07
CA SER A 69 20.93 17.88 -2.31
C SER A 69 21.49 17.60 -0.92
N ILE A 70 20.61 17.61 0.07
CA ILE A 70 20.92 17.12 1.41
C ILE A 70 20.45 15.68 1.54
N PHE A 71 21.18 14.93 2.35
CA PHE A 71 20.82 13.59 2.77
C PHE A 71 20.78 13.58 4.29
N CYS A 72 19.78 12.92 4.85
CA CYS A 72 19.58 12.80 6.29
C CYS A 72 19.59 11.33 6.68
N HIS A 73 20.26 10.99 7.77
CA HIS A 73 20.36 9.64 8.32
C HIS A 73 20.11 9.74 9.81
N ILE A 74 19.06 9.07 10.25
CA ILE A 74 18.61 8.95 11.64
C ILE A 74 18.93 7.53 12.10
N PRO A 75 20.08 7.30 12.77
CA PRO A 75 20.53 5.95 13.11
C PRO A 75 19.57 5.23 14.06
N GLY A 76 18.96 5.94 15.02
CA GLY A 76 18.08 5.33 16.03
C GLY A 76 16.81 4.69 15.45
N LEU A 77 16.37 5.14 14.28
CA LEU A 77 15.21 4.58 13.58
C LEU A 77 15.62 3.86 12.28
N ASP A 78 16.93 3.81 12.00
CA ASP A 78 17.50 3.29 10.77
C ASP A 78 16.86 3.91 9.51
N ILE A 79 16.66 5.24 9.55
CA ILE A 79 15.98 6.01 8.50
C ILE A 79 16.99 6.83 7.69
N ILE A 80 16.84 6.84 6.37
CA ILE A 80 17.57 7.70 5.43
C ILE A 80 16.59 8.40 4.50
N PHE A 81 16.79 9.70 4.22
CA PHE A 81 16.07 10.37 3.14
C PHE A 81 16.93 11.42 2.43
N LYS A 82 16.52 11.78 1.22
CA LYS A 82 17.18 12.79 0.38
C LYS A 82 16.21 13.95 0.13
N LYS A 83 16.72 15.17 0.14
CA LYS A 83 15.98 16.35 -0.30
C LYS A 83 16.81 17.20 -1.26
N ASP A 84 16.21 17.49 -2.41
CA ASP A 84 16.83 18.28 -3.48
C ASP A 84 16.51 19.77 -3.40
N SER A 85 15.40 20.14 -2.74
CA SER A 85 14.93 21.52 -2.64
C SER A 85 14.60 21.86 -1.21
N PHE A 86 15.25 22.90 -0.70
CA PHE A 86 15.08 23.43 0.65
C PHE A 86 15.41 24.92 0.66
N THR A 87 14.99 25.62 1.72
CA THR A 87 15.39 27.00 1.99
C THR A 87 16.28 27.00 3.22
N ARG A 88 17.42 27.69 3.14
CA ARG A 88 18.32 27.81 4.27
C ARG A 88 18.44 29.25 4.73
N ILE A 89 18.34 29.46 6.05
CA ILE A 89 18.58 30.76 6.70
C ILE A 89 19.50 30.52 7.89
N GLY A 90 20.79 30.81 7.70
CA GLY A 90 21.82 30.60 8.71
C GLY A 90 21.95 29.13 9.12
N GLN A 91 21.56 28.79 10.35
CA GLN A 91 21.62 27.42 10.86
C GLN A 91 20.35 26.61 10.56
N TYR A 92 19.32 27.24 9.99
CA TYR A 92 18.02 26.63 9.81
C TYR A 92 17.82 26.18 8.37
N VAL A 93 17.39 24.94 8.17
CA VAL A 93 17.09 24.35 6.87
C VAL A 93 15.62 23.94 6.87
N ASP A 94 14.83 24.51 5.98
CA ASP A 94 13.39 24.31 5.87
C ASP A 94 13.04 23.63 4.55
N PHE A 95 12.20 22.60 4.59
CA PHE A 95 11.72 21.93 3.40
C PHE A 95 10.35 21.29 3.60
N PRO A 96 9.56 21.10 2.51
CA PRO A 96 8.41 20.22 2.53
C PRO A 96 8.85 18.79 2.87
N HIS A 97 8.02 18.05 3.62
CA HIS A 97 8.27 16.65 4.01
C HIS A 97 8.86 15.83 2.85
N PRO A 98 9.83 14.93 3.13
CA PRO A 98 10.38 14.05 2.11
C PRO A 98 9.27 13.20 1.49
N SER A 99 9.26 13.08 0.16
CA SER A 99 8.30 12.21 -0.55
C SER A 99 8.66 10.74 -0.52
N GLU A 100 9.89 10.45 -0.12
CA GLU A 100 10.45 9.12 -0.04
C GLU A 100 11.38 9.07 1.18
N VAL A 101 11.21 8.03 1.97
CA VAL A 101 12.09 7.71 3.08
C VAL A 101 12.52 6.26 2.94
N GLN A 102 13.81 6.02 3.05
CA GLN A 102 14.38 4.69 3.20
C GLN A 102 14.37 4.31 4.68
N ILE A 103 13.78 3.18 5.00
CA ILE A 103 13.73 2.61 6.34
C ILE A 103 14.43 1.27 6.26
N TYR A 104 15.35 1.00 7.18
CA TYR A 104 15.97 -0.31 7.25
C TYR A 104 14.94 -1.35 7.69
N GLU A 105 14.62 -2.28 6.79
CA GLU A 105 13.64 -3.32 7.10
C GLU A 105 14.31 -4.38 7.97
N LYS A 106 13.94 -4.40 9.26
CA LYS A 106 14.39 -5.42 10.21
C LYS A 106 13.70 -6.75 9.97
N ARG A 107 12.56 -6.75 9.27
CA ARG A 107 11.83 -7.98 8.92
C ARG A 107 12.60 -8.75 7.84
N ARG A 108 12.60 -10.07 7.99
CA ARG A 108 13.20 -10.98 7.01
C ARG A 108 12.25 -11.28 5.84
N THR A 109 10.95 -11.01 6.01
CA THR A 109 9.88 -11.43 5.09
C THR A 109 9.08 -10.23 4.59
N ARG A 110 8.76 -10.22 3.29
CA ARG A 110 7.94 -9.19 2.64
C ARG A 110 6.46 -9.39 3.01
N ARG A 111 5.74 -8.28 3.27
CA ARG A 111 4.30 -8.27 3.49
C ARG A 111 3.55 -7.90 2.22
N TYR A 112 2.38 -8.50 2.06
CA TYR A 112 1.39 -8.18 1.03
C TYR A 112 0.25 -7.42 1.72
N TYR A 113 -0.05 -6.22 1.20
CA TYR A 113 -1.11 -5.36 1.71
C TYR A 113 -2.36 -5.51 0.84
N TYR A 114 -3.52 -5.69 1.47
CA TYR A 114 -4.79 -5.70 0.77
C TYR A 114 -5.31 -4.26 0.63
N LEU A 115 -5.53 -3.82 -0.62
CA LEU A 115 -6.09 -2.50 -0.95
C LEU A 115 -7.57 -2.40 -0.57
N TYR A 116 -8.30 -3.50 -0.68
CA TYR A 116 -9.72 -3.58 -0.34
C TYR A 116 -9.96 -4.77 0.58
N GLN A 117 -10.69 -4.48 1.64
CA GLN A 117 -10.91 -5.40 2.76
C GLN A 117 -12.20 -6.21 2.60
N ASP A 118 -13.01 -5.88 1.60
CA ASP A 118 -14.24 -6.59 1.29
C ASP A 118 -13.89 -8.05 0.99
N HIS A 119 -14.33 -8.96 1.86
CA HIS A 119 -14.09 -10.41 1.81
C HIS A 119 -12.70 -10.91 2.27
N LYS A 120 -11.86 -10.07 2.88
CA LYS A 120 -10.58 -10.49 3.45
C LYS A 120 -10.66 -10.50 4.96
N ASN A 121 -11.07 -11.65 5.51
CA ASN A 121 -11.20 -11.85 6.95
C ASN A 121 -10.10 -12.74 7.50
N ILE A 122 -9.80 -12.59 8.78
CA ILE A 122 -9.00 -13.53 9.55
C ILE A 122 -9.87 -14.00 10.71
N THR A 123 -10.07 -15.31 10.84
CA THR A 123 -10.88 -15.88 11.91
C THR A 123 -9.97 -16.67 12.84
N TYR A 124 -10.09 -16.38 14.13
CA TYR A 124 -9.22 -16.91 15.16
C TYR A 124 -9.97 -17.10 16.47
N HIS A 125 -9.41 -17.92 17.35
CA HIS A 125 -10.00 -18.21 18.65
C HIS A 125 -8.96 -18.26 19.77
N SER A 126 -9.46 -18.21 21.00
CA SER A 126 -8.64 -18.36 22.20
C SER A 126 -7.93 -19.71 22.24
N LEU A 127 -6.73 -19.74 22.82
CA LEU A 127 -6.03 -20.99 23.11
C LEU A 127 -6.72 -21.81 24.19
N GLU A 128 -7.40 -21.14 25.12
CA GLU A 128 -8.19 -21.76 26.18
C GLU A 128 -9.42 -22.46 25.59
N MET A 129 -9.53 -23.77 25.86
CA MET A 129 -10.66 -24.61 25.46
C MET A 129 -11.23 -25.41 26.64
N PRO A 130 -11.83 -24.76 27.64
CA PRO A 130 -12.50 -25.46 28.73
C PRO A 130 -13.71 -26.20 28.14
N ASN A 131 -13.62 -27.53 28.01
CA ASN A 131 -14.59 -28.43 27.39
C ASN A 131 -14.42 -28.66 25.87
N GLY A 132 -13.27 -28.33 25.29
CA GLY A 132 -13.00 -28.61 23.86
C GLY A 132 -13.62 -27.59 22.90
N GLU A 133 -14.28 -26.56 23.42
CA GLU A 133 -14.72 -25.38 22.66
C GLU A 133 -13.91 -24.16 23.08
N PRO A 134 -13.57 -23.27 22.14
CA PRO A 134 -12.85 -22.05 22.47
C PRO A 134 -13.70 -21.12 23.34
N LEU A 135 -13.08 -20.48 24.32
CA LEU A 135 -13.72 -19.46 25.17
C LEU A 135 -14.36 -18.34 24.34
N TRP A 136 -13.73 -17.97 23.22
CA TRP A 136 -14.28 -17.04 22.25
C TRP A 136 -13.67 -17.29 20.87
N MET A 137 -14.40 -16.87 19.84
CA MET A 137 -13.97 -16.90 18.45
C MET A 137 -14.37 -15.57 17.79
N HIS A 138 -13.42 -14.95 17.11
CA HIS A 138 -13.60 -13.68 16.43
C HIS A 138 -13.24 -13.80 14.95
N SER A 139 -13.95 -13.03 14.12
CA SER A 139 -13.54 -12.77 12.74
C SER A 139 -13.25 -11.28 12.62
N SER A 140 -12.18 -10.94 11.93
CA SER A 140 -11.66 -9.58 11.84
C SER A 140 -11.13 -9.31 10.45
N VAL A 141 -10.95 -8.05 10.13
CA VAL A 141 -10.58 -7.65 8.78
C VAL A 141 -9.07 -7.77 8.61
N LEU A 142 -8.63 -8.50 7.58
CA LEU A 142 -7.22 -8.70 7.27
C LEU A 142 -6.69 -7.50 6.46
N VAL A 143 -5.65 -6.85 6.98
CA VAL A 143 -5.00 -5.69 6.34
C VAL A 143 -3.79 -6.10 5.54
N ASP A 144 -2.95 -6.95 6.12
CA ASP A 144 -1.71 -7.40 5.50
C ASP A 144 -1.32 -8.80 5.96
N ILE A 145 -0.48 -9.47 5.17
CA ILE A 145 0.03 -10.81 5.49
C ILE A 145 1.44 -11.03 4.96
N SER A 146 2.26 -11.79 5.68
CA SER A 146 3.50 -12.42 5.21
C SER A 146 3.54 -13.89 5.63
N THR A 147 4.60 -14.61 5.23
CA THR A 147 4.84 -15.99 5.66
C THR A 147 5.02 -16.13 7.17
N SER A 148 5.32 -15.04 7.88
CA SER A 148 5.68 -15.05 9.31
C SER A 148 4.72 -14.23 10.19
N GLY A 149 3.65 -13.67 9.62
CA GLY A 149 2.66 -12.91 10.40
C GLY A 149 1.58 -12.26 9.57
N ALA A 150 0.66 -11.58 10.24
CA ALA A 150 -0.42 -10.84 9.62
C ALA A 150 -0.72 -9.54 10.37
N GLY A 151 -1.43 -8.63 9.72
CA GLY A 151 -2.03 -7.44 10.33
C GLY A 151 -3.54 -7.50 10.16
N MET A 152 -4.28 -7.20 11.22
CA MET A 152 -5.74 -7.18 11.19
C MET A 152 -6.32 -5.94 11.86
N VAL A 153 -7.56 -5.60 11.52
CA VAL A 153 -8.33 -4.54 12.16
C VAL A 153 -9.50 -5.15 12.91
N VAL A 154 -9.59 -4.76 14.18
CA VAL A 154 -10.59 -5.25 15.12
C VAL A 154 -11.38 -4.09 15.69
N ALA A 155 -12.67 -4.31 15.95
CA ALA A 155 -13.51 -3.32 16.60
C ALA A 155 -13.21 -3.25 18.11
N LYS A 156 -13.44 -2.08 18.72
CA LYS A 156 -13.25 -1.83 20.16
C LYS A 156 -13.91 -2.88 21.07
N ASN A 157 -15.04 -3.44 20.66
CA ASN A 157 -15.74 -4.46 21.44
C ASN A 157 -15.00 -5.80 21.51
N SER A 158 -14.19 -6.13 20.49
CA SER A 158 -13.40 -7.37 20.43
C SER A 158 -12.04 -7.22 21.12
N ILE A 159 -11.55 -5.99 21.31
CA ILE A 159 -10.27 -5.73 21.98
C ILE A 159 -10.22 -6.24 23.42
N LYS A 160 -11.35 -6.25 24.13
CA LYS A 160 -11.42 -6.74 25.52
C LYS A 160 -10.90 -8.18 25.67
N ASP A 161 -10.96 -8.98 24.61
CA ASP A 161 -10.56 -10.38 24.58
C ASP A 161 -9.10 -10.57 24.12
N LEU A 162 -8.42 -9.48 23.69
CA LEU A 162 -7.08 -9.49 23.10
C LEU A 162 -6.06 -8.75 23.97
N LYS A 163 -4.87 -9.34 24.12
CA LYS A 163 -3.73 -8.74 24.85
C LYS A 163 -2.42 -8.99 24.12
N THR A 164 -1.52 -8.02 24.15
CA THR A 164 -0.15 -8.21 23.66
C THR A 164 0.55 -9.37 24.38
N GLY A 165 1.25 -10.23 23.64
CA GLY A 165 1.87 -11.48 24.11
C GLY A 165 0.91 -12.67 24.22
N GLN A 166 -0.38 -12.48 23.96
CA GLN A 166 -1.35 -13.57 23.97
C GLN A 166 -1.20 -14.45 22.74
N HIS A 167 -1.30 -15.77 22.95
CA HIS A 167 -1.33 -16.74 21.87
C HIS A 167 -2.77 -17.10 21.49
N LEU A 168 -2.99 -17.24 20.18
CA LEU A 168 -4.26 -17.52 19.55
C LEU A 168 -4.10 -18.66 18.55
N PHE A 169 -5.22 -19.24 18.14
CA PHE A 169 -5.27 -20.16 17.01
C PHE A 169 -6.01 -19.51 15.85
N LEU A 170 -5.32 -19.40 14.73
CA LEU A 170 -5.87 -19.05 13.42
C LEU A 170 -6.59 -20.26 12.85
N ILE A 171 -7.85 -20.09 12.44
CA ILE A 171 -8.63 -21.17 11.83
C ILE A 171 -9.00 -20.89 10.39
N ASN A 172 -9.27 -19.62 10.05
CA ASN A 172 -9.55 -19.24 8.68
C ASN A 172 -8.72 -18.03 8.30
N LEU A 173 -8.21 -18.07 7.08
CA LEU A 173 -7.63 -16.93 6.40
C LEU A 173 -8.41 -16.69 5.11
N THR A 174 -9.13 -15.59 5.07
CA THR A 174 -10.01 -15.17 3.98
C THR A 174 -11.10 -16.22 3.71
N ASP A 175 -11.13 -16.81 2.52
CA ASP A 175 -12.04 -17.89 2.12
C ASP A 175 -11.55 -19.29 2.51
N GLN A 176 -10.38 -19.40 3.16
CA GLN A 176 -9.71 -20.68 3.38
C GLN A 176 -9.75 -21.07 4.85
N LYS A 177 -10.34 -22.24 5.11
CA LYS A 177 -10.25 -22.91 6.40
C LYS A 177 -8.96 -23.70 6.48
N LEU A 178 -8.18 -23.45 7.53
CA LEU A 178 -6.96 -24.20 7.80
C LEU A 178 -7.31 -25.62 8.23
N PRO A 179 -6.57 -26.64 7.75
CA PRO A 179 -6.82 -28.03 8.10
C PRO A 179 -6.62 -28.26 9.60
N GLU A 180 -5.64 -27.58 10.19
CA GLU A 180 -5.40 -27.55 11.63
C GLU A 180 -5.31 -26.09 12.10
N PRO A 181 -5.83 -25.77 13.30
CA PRO A 181 -5.70 -24.44 13.87
C PRO A 181 -4.23 -24.06 14.04
N PHE A 182 -3.84 -22.93 13.46
CA PHE A 182 -2.45 -22.51 13.35
C PHE A 182 -2.10 -21.51 14.46
N LYS A 183 -1.04 -21.79 15.23
CA LYS A 183 -0.71 -20.98 16.41
C LYS A 183 -0.05 -19.66 16.03
N MET A 184 -0.48 -18.59 16.70
CA MET A 184 0.04 -17.24 16.48
C MET A 184 0.08 -16.44 17.78
N GLU A 185 0.90 -15.41 17.82
CA GLU A 185 1.11 -14.50 18.94
C GLU A 185 0.73 -13.06 18.57
N ILE A 186 0.05 -12.36 19.47
CA ILE A 186 -0.22 -10.92 19.34
C ILE A 186 1.03 -10.13 19.72
N ILE A 187 1.62 -9.40 18.78
CA ILE A 187 2.84 -8.61 18.99
C ILE A 187 2.55 -7.18 19.40
N TYR A 188 1.50 -6.57 18.83
CA TYR A 188 1.09 -5.22 19.17
C TYR A 188 -0.39 -5.01 18.95
N ILE A 189 -0.94 -4.03 19.66
CA ILE A 189 -2.29 -3.50 19.50
C ILE A 189 -2.16 -1.98 19.52
N GLU A 190 -2.62 -1.30 18.49
CA GLU A 190 -2.58 0.16 18.35
C GLU A 190 -3.89 0.68 17.74
N GLU A 191 -4.18 1.97 17.86
CA GLU A 191 -5.35 2.56 17.19
C GLU A 191 -5.13 2.54 15.67
N TYR A 192 -6.16 2.17 14.90
CA TYR A 192 -6.01 1.92 13.46
C TYR A 192 -5.68 3.19 12.66
N ASN A 193 -6.41 4.27 12.92
CA ASN A 193 -6.11 5.60 12.39
C ASN A 193 -6.84 6.69 13.21
N ASP A 194 -6.36 7.94 13.11
CA ASP A 194 -6.93 9.08 13.84
C ASP A 194 -8.34 9.49 13.37
N LYS A 195 -8.80 8.98 12.22
CA LYS A 195 -10.07 9.37 11.59
C LYS A 195 -11.22 8.43 11.96
N GLU A 196 -10.93 7.18 12.29
CA GLU A 196 -11.89 6.10 12.54
C GLU A 196 -11.76 5.65 14.00
N THR A 197 -12.40 6.41 14.88
CA THR A 197 -12.39 6.10 16.31
C THR A 197 -13.03 4.75 16.60
N GLY A 198 -12.39 3.94 17.43
CA GLY A 198 -12.93 2.65 17.88
C GLY A 198 -12.52 1.45 17.03
N LEU A 199 -11.60 1.62 16.09
CA LEU A 199 -10.91 0.55 15.39
C LEU A 199 -9.46 0.44 15.87
N TYR A 200 -8.98 -0.79 16.01
CA TYR A 200 -7.63 -1.09 16.46
C TYR A 200 -6.93 -1.99 15.46
N LYS A 201 -5.68 -1.67 15.17
CA LYS A 201 -4.78 -2.52 14.41
C LYS A 201 -4.09 -3.50 15.34
N VAL A 202 -4.12 -4.77 14.98
CA VAL A 202 -3.49 -5.84 15.73
C VAL A 202 -2.46 -6.53 14.85
N GLY A 203 -1.23 -6.56 15.32
CA GLY A 203 -0.12 -7.25 14.68
C GLY A 203 0.01 -8.67 15.20
N LEU A 204 0.03 -9.64 14.29
CA LEU A 204 0.17 -11.05 14.58
C LEU A 204 1.52 -11.57 14.06
N LYS A 205 2.13 -12.46 14.84
CA LYS A 205 3.29 -13.24 14.45
C LYS A 205 2.91 -14.72 14.45
N PHE A 206 3.34 -15.42 13.43
CA PHE A 206 3.12 -16.86 13.28
C PHE A 206 4.21 -17.62 14.03
N ASP A 207 3.82 -18.67 14.77
CA ASP A 207 4.77 -19.49 15.53
C ASP A 207 5.70 -20.28 14.60
N ASP A 208 5.14 -20.74 13.47
CA ASP A 208 5.88 -21.35 12.37
C ASP A 208 5.71 -20.51 11.09
N GLU A 209 6.59 -20.69 10.11
CA GLU A 209 6.35 -20.14 8.78
C GLU A 209 5.17 -20.86 8.14
N LEU A 210 4.29 -20.11 7.49
CA LEU A 210 3.14 -20.66 6.76
C LEU A 210 3.53 -21.58 5.58
N ASP A 211 4.83 -21.77 5.33
CA ASP A 211 5.40 -22.65 4.30
C ASP A 211 5.06 -24.14 4.50
N SER A 212 4.63 -24.55 5.71
CA SER A 212 4.16 -25.91 6.02
C SER A 212 2.66 -26.11 5.77
N ILE A 213 1.87 -25.04 5.70
CA ILE A 213 0.53 -25.12 5.16
C ILE A 213 0.69 -25.01 3.66
N SER A 214 0.59 -26.16 3.00
CA SER A 214 0.31 -26.23 1.58
C SER A 214 -0.90 -25.35 1.26
N TYR A 215 -0.66 -24.07 0.99
CA TYR A 215 -1.61 -23.18 0.34
C TYR A 215 -1.67 -23.60 -1.10
N GLN A 216 -2.19 -24.81 -1.31
CA GLN A 216 -2.69 -25.26 -2.57
C GLN A 216 -3.74 -24.30 -3.08
N SER A 217 -4.27 -23.32 -2.34
CA SER A 217 -5.27 -22.32 -2.78
C SER A 217 -4.72 -20.91 -2.97
N ILE A 218 -3.56 -20.52 -2.43
CA ILE A 218 -2.82 -19.39 -3.01
C ILE A 218 -2.06 -19.88 -4.24
N SER A 219 -1.46 -21.09 -4.19
CA SER A 219 -0.90 -21.75 -5.36
C SER A 219 -1.92 -22.38 -6.29
N SER A 220 -3.22 -22.53 -5.97
CA SER A 220 -4.29 -22.91 -6.92
C SER A 220 -5.24 -21.78 -7.24
N ILE A 221 -5.32 -20.70 -6.49
CA ILE A 221 -5.68 -19.44 -7.12
C ILE A 221 -4.55 -19.09 -8.08
N ILE A 222 -3.27 -19.23 -7.74
CA ILE A 222 -2.15 -19.05 -8.68
C ILE A 222 -2.02 -20.21 -9.67
N LYS A 223 -2.48 -21.45 -9.45
CA LYS A 223 -2.45 -22.57 -10.44
C LYS A 223 -3.72 -22.70 -11.25
N ILE A 224 -4.88 -22.29 -10.76
CA ILE A 224 -6.12 -22.14 -11.53
C ILE A 224 -6.06 -20.80 -12.26
N LYS A 225 -5.52 -19.74 -11.65
CA LYS A 225 -5.05 -18.56 -12.40
C LYS A 225 -3.93 -18.99 -13.35
N GLN A 226 -2.82 -19.64 -12.97
CA GLN A 226 -1.74 -20.05 -13.90
C GLN A 226 -2.20 -21.06 -14.95
N ALA A 227 -3.18 -21.92 -14.71
CA ALA A 227 -3.76 -22.82 -15.71
C ALA A 227 -4.76 -22.09 -16.62
N LYS A 228 -5.50 -21.08 -16.10
CA LYS A 228 -6.25 -20.10 -16.92
C LYS A 228 -5.36 -19.02 -17.55
N SER A 229 -4.11 -18.92 -17.11
CA SER A 229 -3.04 -18.01 -17.53
C SER A 229 -1.91 -18.79 -18.21
N GLN A 230 -2.16 -20.05 -18.60
CA GLN A 230 -1.24 -20.79 -19.47
C GLN A 230 -1.35 -20.13 -20.84
N GLY A 231 -0.52 -19.10 -21.02
CA GLY A 231 -0.54 -18.14 -22.15
C GLY A 231 -0.14 -16.72 -21.72
N LEU A 232 -0.38 -16.34 -20.46
CA LEU A 232 -0.12 -14.99 -19.94
C LEU A 232 1.21 -14.91 -19.21
N ASN A 233 2.15 -14.12 -19.72
CA ASN A 233 3.42 -13.82 -19.05
C ASN A 233 3.21 -12.77 -17.94
N PRO A 234 3.40 -13.10 -16.65
CA PRO A 234 3.23 -12.16 -15.54
C PRO A 234 4.18 -10.95 -15.59
N GLU A 235 5.31 -11.07 -16.29
CA GLU A 235 6.25 -9.98 -16.51
C GLU A 235 5.75 -8.96 -17.55
N LEU A 236 4.76 -9.33 -18.38
CA LEU A 236 4.15 -8.46 -19.39
C LEU A 236 2.87 -7.76 -18.89
N TYR A 237 2.33 -8.15 -17.73
CA TYR A 237 1.15 -7.51 -17.16
C TYR A 237 1.51 -6.12 -16.64
N CYS A 238 1.08 -5.12 -17.41
CA CYS A 238 1.23 -3.73 -17.06
C CYS A 238 0.16 -3.34 -16.04
N GLY A 239 0.55 -2.56 -15.03
CA GLY A 239 -0.23 -2.20 -13.85
C GLY A 239 0.73 -1.84 -12.72
N LEU A 240 0.28 -1.08 -11.73
CA LEU A 240 1.17 -0.63 -10.66
C LEU A 240 0.94 -1.41 -9.37
N ASP A 241 2.03 -1.85 -8.76
CA ASP A 241 2.00 -2.29 -7.36
C ASP A 241 1.64 -1.08 -6.48
N PHE A 242 1.03 -1.31 -5.31
CA PHE A 242 0.63 -0.24 -4.38
C PHE A 242 1.73 0.82 -4.16
N GLU A 243 2.97 0.39 -3.97
CA GLU A 243 4.10 1.29 -3.73
C GLU A 243 4.47 2.11 -4.95
N GLN A 244 4.42 1.50 -6.14
CA GLN A 244 4.71 2.16 -7.40
C GLN A 244 3.64 3.20 -7.72
N GLN A 245 2.37 2.86 -7.49
CA GLN A 245 1.24 3.76 -7.62
C GLN A 245 1.36 4.95 -6.67
N THR A 246 1.63 4.69 -5.39
CA THR A 246 1.85 5.73 -4.37
C THR A 246 3.01 6.65 -4.74
N LYS A 247 4.13 6.07 -5.20
CA LYS A 247 5.30 6.83 -5.66
C LYS A 247 4.96 7.76 -6.82
N ILE A 248 4.30 7.25 -7.86
CA ILE A 248 3.95 8.03 -9.04
C ILE A 248 2.99 9.16 -8.68
N LEU A 249 1.94 8.87 -7.88
CA LEU A 249 0.96 9.86 -7.44
C LEU A 249 1.60 10.96 -6.58
N ASN A 250 2.52 10.62 -5.67
CA ASN A 250 3.25 11.61 -4.87
C ASN A 250 4.11 12.54 -5.73
N ASN A 251 4.81 11.99 -6.73
CA ASN A 251 5.61 12.78 -7.65
C ASN A 251 4.75 13.72 -8.51
N ILE A 252 3.55 13.28 -8.91
CA ILE A 252 2.59 14.12 -9.62
C ILE A 252 2.09 15.22 -8.69
N GLU A 253 1.75 14.90 -7.44
CA GLU A 253 1.19 15.85 -6.47
C GLU A 253 2.16 16.98 -6.14
N GLN A 254 3.47 16.70 -6.07
CA GLN A 254 4.50 17.71 -5.90
C GLN A 254 4.49 18.77 -7.01
N LYS A 255 4.14 18.36 -8.25
CA LYS A 255 4.10 19.25 -9.42
C LYS A 255 2.72 19.87 -9.62
N ASN A 256 1.66 19.09 -9.39
CA ASN A 256 0.28 19.48 -9.59
C ASN A 256 -0.64 18.68 -8.65
N ARG A 257 -1.03 19.32 -7.55
CA ARG A 257 -1.91 18.72 -6.53
C ARG A 257 -3.31 18.40 -7.05
N VAL A 258 -3.88 19.24 -7.90
CA VAL A 258 -5.24 19.05 -8.45
C VAL A 258 -5.27 17.81 -9.33
N LEU A 259 -4.28 17.66 -10.22
CA LEU A 259 -4.15 16.49 -11.09
C LEU A 259 -3.99 15.19 -10.27
N ALA A 260 -3.17 15.21 -9.22
CA ALA A 260 -2.98 14.03 -8.38
C ALA A 260 -4.25 13.61 -7.62
N ASN A 261 -5.05 14.57 -7.16
CA ASN A 261 -6.33 14.28 -6.53
C ASN A 261 -7.33 13.69 -7.53
N ASN A 262 -7.49 14.31 -8.70
CA ASN A 262 -8.37 13.78 -9.74
C ASN A 262 -7.99 12.36 -10.16
N LEU A 263 -6.69 12.08 -10.31
CA LEU A 263 -6.20 10.74 -10.60
C LEU A 263 -6.55 9.74 -9.49
N ARG A 264 -6.44 10.12 -8.21
CA ARG A 264 -6.82 9.25 -7.08
C ARG A 264 -8.30 8.91 -7.10
N ASP A 265 -9.14 9.93 -7.22
CA ASP A 265 -10.60 9.76 -7.24
C ASP A 265 -11.03 8.87 -8.43
N ASN A 266 -10.40 9.08 -9.59
CA ASN A 266 -10.66 8.30 -10.79
C ASN A 266 -10.19 6.85 -10.65
N ILE A 267 -8.98 6.62 -10.10
CA ILE A 267 -8.46 5.27 -9.83
C ILE A 267 -9.39 4.52 -8.88
N GLU A 268 -9.83 5.18 -7.80
CA GLU A 268 -10.74 4.57 -6.81
C GLU A 268 -12.08 4.17 -7.44
N TYR A 269 -12.66 5.02 -8.29
CA TYR A 269 -13.91 4.69 -8.96
C TYR A 269 -13.72 3.60 -10.03
N LEU A 270 -12.62 3.63 -10.79
CA LEU A 270 -12.30 2.59 -11.78
C LEU A 270 -12.08 1.22 -11.13
N ASP A 271 -11.58 1.17 -9.90
CA ASP A 271 -11.41 -0.10 -9.19
C ASP A 271 -12.75 -0.82 -8.94
N LYS A 272 -13.86 -0.09 -8.84
CA LYS A 272 -15.21 -0.67 -8.72
C LYS A 272 -15.63 -1.52 -9.91
N LEU A 273 -14.95 -1.43 -11.06
CA LEU A 273 -15.16 -2.31 -12.21
C LEU A 273 -14.97 -3.79 -11.86
N ARG A 274 -14.25 -4.10 -10.77
CA ARG A 274 -14.12 -5.48 -10.27
C ARG A 274 -15.46 -6.13 -9.92
N TYR A 275 -16.44 -5.34 -9.46
CA TYR A 275 -17.75 -5.86 -9.08
C TYR A 275 -18.61 -6.27 -10.27
N MET A 276 -18.19 -5.99 -11.50
CA MET A 276 -18.92 -6.44 -12.68
C MET A 276 -18.98 -7.97 -12.74
N THR A 277 -20.15 -8.51 -13.08
CA THR A 277 -20.28 -9.93 -13.41
C THR A 277 -19.46 -10.28 -14.66
N VAL A 278 -19.20 -11.56 -14.88
CA VAL A 278 -18.50 -12.04 -16.09
C VAL A 278 -19.19 -11.54 -17.36
N GLN A 279 -20.53 -11.61 -17.43
CA GLN A 279 -21.28 -11.14 -18.58
C GLN A 279 -21.13 -9.61 -18.78
N MET A 280 -21.23 -8.84 -17.70
CA MET A 280 -20.99 -7.39 -17.74
C MET A 280 -19.58 -7.03 -18.20
N LYS A 281 -18.55 -7.76 -17.73
CA LYS A 281 -17.15 -7.56 -18.16
C LYS A 281 -17.00 -7.79 -19.67
N VAL A 282 -17.59 -8.86 -20.21
CA VAL A 282 -17.56 -9.15 -21.65
C VAL A 282 -18.24 -8.06 -22.46
N ASP A 283 -19.44 -7.63 -22.05
CA ASP A 283 -20.21 -6.60 -22.77
C ASP A 283 -19.56 -5.22 -22.66
N PHE A 284 -18.95 -4.91 -21.51
CA PHE A 284 -18.14 -3.72 -21.27
C PHE A 284 -16.93 -3.68 -22.21
N LEU A 285 -16.13 -4.74 -22.24
CA LEU A 285 -14.90 -4.81 -23.05
C LEU A 285 -15.17 -4.84 -24.56
N LYS A 286 -16.35 -5.29 -24.99
CA LYS A 286 -16.77 -5.21 -26.41
C LYS A 286 -17.25 -3.83 -26.83
N SER A 287 -17.76 -3.03 -25.89
CA SER A 287 -18.39 -1.75 -26.19
C SER A 287 -17.46 -0.55 -26.03
N ILE A 288 -16.28 -0.74 -25.46
CA ILE A 288 -15.33 0.34 -25.17
C ILE A 288 -14.12 0.24 -26.08
N GLU A 289 -13.61 1.41 -26.48
CA GLU A 289 -12.37 1.53 -27.24
C GLU A 289 -11.19 1.06 -26.38
N HIS A 290 -10.49 0.02 -26.85
CA HIS A 290 -9.39 -0.60 -26.09
C HIS A 290 -8.20 0.33 -25.87
N GLU A 291 -7.95 1.29 -26.77
CA GLU A 291 -6.92 2.31 -26.57
C GLU A 291 -7.28 3.23 -25.40
N LEU A 292 -8.51 3.71 -25.35
CA LEU A 292 -9.00 4.54 -24.24
C LEU A 292 -8.91 3.80 -22.91
N LEU A 293 -9.36 2.54 -22.89
CA LEU A 293 -9.30 1.68 -21.71
C LEU A 293 -7.86 1.45 -21.25
N ALA A 294 -6.93 1.18 -22.17
CA ALA A 294 -5.53 0.94 -21.85
C ALA A 294 -4.89 2.19 -21.23
N VAL A 295 -5.10 3.36 -21.84
CA VAL A 295 -4.55 4.61 -21.29
C VAL A 295 -5.15 4.93 -19.92
N ALA A 296 -6.45 4.69 -19.71
CA ALA A 296 -7.13 4.98 -18.45
C ALA A 296 -6.69 4.06 -17.30
N LEU A 297 -6.44 2.78 -17.57
CA LEU A 297 -6.05 1.78 -16.57
C LEU A 297 -4.55 1.79 -16.23
N ARG A 298 -3.74 2.64 -16.88
CA ARG A 298 -2.28 2.66 -16.71
C ARG A 298 -1.81 2.89 -15.27
N LEU A 299 -2.55 3.69 -14.50
CA LEU A 299 -2.24 3.97 -13.09
C LEU A 299 -3.06 3.10 -12.13
N SER A 300 -3.85 2.16 -12.63
CA SER A 300 -4.66 1.26 -11.81
C SER A 300 -3.85 0.11 -11.22
N SER A 301 -4.46 -0.58 -10.25
CA SER A 301 -3.89 -1.76 -9.60
C SER A 301 -3.71 -2.90 -10.61
N LYS A 302 -2.68 -3.72 -10.40
CA LYS A 302 -2.50 -4.95 -11.20
C LYS A 302 -3.67 -5.90 -11.01
N GLU A 303 -4.24 -5.92 -9.81
CA GLU A 303 -5.39 -6.73 -9.44
C GLU A 303 -6.61 -6.40 -10.31
N LEU A 304 -6.95 -5.11 -10.45
CA LEU A 304 -8.07 -4.68 -11.29
C LEU A 304 -7.90 -5.13 -12.74
N ILE A 305 -6.70 -4.88 -13.30
CA ILE A 305 -6.39 -5.25 -14.68
C ILE A 305 -6.52 -6.77 -14.83
N TYR A 306 -5.92 -7.53 -13.93
CA TYR A 306 -6.04 -8.99 -13.94
C TYR A 306 -7.50 -9.44 -13.92
N GLU A 307 -8.33 -8.89 -13.03
CA GLU A 307 -9.70 -9.34 -12.84
C GLU A 307 -10.66 -8.94 -13.98
N LEU A 308 -10.35 -7.83 -14.66
CA LEU A 308 -11.08 -7.38 -15.84
C LEU A 308 -10.77 -8.28 -17.05
N PHE A 309 -9.50 -8.67 -17.20
CA PHE A 309 -9.04 -9.40 -18.38
C PHE A 309 -8.99 -10.92 -18.22
N SER A 310 -9.10 -11.48 -17.02
CA SER A 310 -9.03 -12.93 -16.79
C SER A 310 -10.14 -13.74 -17.47
N GLU A 311 -11.23 -13.09 -17.87
CA GLU A 311 -12.41 -13.73 -18.45
C GLU A 311 -12.61 -13.39 -19.95
N VAL A 312 -11.62 -12.78 -20.61
CA VAL A 312 -11.63 -12.54 -22.06
C VAL A 312 -10.66 -13.44 -22.83
N THR A 313 -10.84 -13.50 -24.16
CA THR A 313 -9.98 -14.28 -25.06
C THR A 313 -8.56 -13.74 -25.10
N GLU A 314 -7.57 -14.62 -25.21
CA GLU A 314 -6.13 -14.31 -25.33
C GLU A 314 -5.84 -13.21 -26.37
N ARG A 315 -6.45 -13.27 -27.56
CA ARG A 315 -6.30 -12.23 -28.59
C ARG A 315 -6.69 -10.82 -28.14
N MET A 316 -7.74 -10.68 -27.33
CA MET A 316 -8.16 -9.38 -26.79
C MET A 316 -7.22 -8.91 -25.67
N GLN A 317 -6.62 -9.84 -24.94
CA GLN A 317 -5.63 -9.53 -23.91
C GLN A 317 -4.36 -8.98 -24.56
N ASP A 318 -3.85 -9.64 -25.60
CA ASP A 318 -2.63 -9.22 -26.30
C ASP A 318 -2.77 -7.82 -26.91
N GLU A 319 -3.88 -7.57 -27.62
CA GLU A 319 -4.14 -6.25 -28.22
C GLU A 319 -4.21 -5.13 -27.17
N PHE A 320 -4.73 -5.44 -25.98
CA PHE A 320 -4.80 -4.49 -24.88
C PHE A 320 -3.44 -4.28 -24.20
N LEU A 321 -2.70 -5.36 -23.94
CA LEU A 321 -1.38 -5.32 -23.29
C LEU A 321 -0.37 -4.53 -24.12
N ASP A 322 -0.39 -4.70 -25.45
CA ASP A 322 0.44 -3.93 -26.38
C ASP A 322 0.18 -2.42 -26.27
N LYS A 323 -1.10 -2.03 -26.17
CA LYS A 323 -1.51 -0.61 -26.03
C LYS A 323 -1.15 -0.05 -24.65
N LEU A 324 -1.20 -0.88 -23.61
CA LEU A 324 -0.92 -0.49 -22.23
C LEU A 324 0.57 -0.19 -21.99
N GLN A 325 1.47 -0.82 -22.76
CA GLN A 325 2.92 -0.61 -22.65
C GLN A 325 3.37 0.79 -23.11
N ALA A 326 2.65 1.43 -24.03
CA ALA A 326 3.04 2.72 -24.60
C ALA A 326 3.05 3.87 -23.56
N GLU A 327 4.20 4.53 -23.35
CA GLU A 327 4.32 5.61 -22.37
C GLU A 327 3.38 6.79 -22.64
N ARG A 328 2.61 7.17 -21.61
CA ARG A 328 1.70 8.34 -21.64
C ARG A 328 1.92 9.25 -20.44
N PRO A 329 1.86 10.58 -20.62
CA PRO A 329 1.96 11.52 -19.51
C PRO A 329 0.73 11.43 -18.59
N ALA A 330 0.91 11.75 -17.31
CA ALA A 330 -0.16 11.67 -16.30
C ALA A 330 -1.42 12.50 -16.65
N SER A 331 -1.25 13.63 -17.35
CA SER A 331 -2.37 14.43 -17.84
C SER A 331 -3.20 13.72 -18.91
N ALA A 332 -2.58 12.96 -19.80
CA ALA A 332 -3.27 12.15 -20.80
C ALA A 332 -4.00 10.98 -20.15
N VAL A 333 -3.39 10.35 -19.14
CA VAL A 333 -4.04 9.31 -18.33
C VAL A 333 -5.28 9.86 -17.63
N CYS A 334 -5.17 10.99 -16.94
CA CYS A 334 -6.31 11.61 -16.26
C CYS A 334 -7.46 11.91 -17.24
N LYS A 335 -7.15 12.46 -18.41
CA LYS A 335 -8.17 12.73 -19.44
C LYS A 335 -8.85 11.44 -19.93
N ALA A 336 -8.06 10.39 -20.19
CA ALA A 336 -8.60 9.10 -20.59
C ALA A 336 -9.49 8.48 -19.50
N GLN A 337 -9.10 8.63 -18.23
CA GLN A 337 -9.93 8.21 -17.10
C GLN A 337 -11.24 9.00 -17.04
N ASP A 338 -11.20 10.32 -17.16
CA ASP A 338 -12.40 11.17 -17.15
C ASP A 338 -13.37 10.78 -18.28
N ASP A 339 -12.85 10.50 -19.47
CA ASP A 339 -13.66 10.10 -20.62
C ASP A 339 -14.22 8.68 -20.45
N LEU A 340 -13.44 7.73 -19.94
CA LEU A 340 -13.91 6.39 -19.61
C LEU A 340 -14.99 6.41 -18.52
N LEU A 341 -14.83 7.25 -17.49
CA LEU A 341 -15.77 7.37 -16.38
C LEU A 341 -17.13 7.91 -16.82
N LYS A 342 -17.19 8.78 -17.83
CA LYS A 342 -18.47 9.20 -18.42
C LYS A 342 -19.20 8.00 -19.01
N VAL A 343 -18.50 7.17 -19.77
CA VAL A 343 -19.07 5.96 -20.38
C VAL A 343 -19.54 4.97 -19.31
N ILE A 344 -18.73 4.76 -18.27
CA ILE A 344 -19.07 3.89 -17.13
C ILE A 344 -20.34 4.38 -16.43
N ARG A 345 -20.42 5.67 -16.08
CA ARG A 345 -21.59 6.25 -15.40
C ARG A 345 -22.85 6.18 -16.26
N GLU A 346 -22.72 6.40 -17.57
CA GLU A 346 -23.84 6.22 -18.50
C GLU A 346 -24.33 4.77 -18.54
N LYS A 347 -23.42 3.80 -18.55
CA LYS A 347 -23.77 2.37 -18.50
C LYS A 347 -24.40 1.97 -17.17
N GLU A 348 -23.88 2.49 -16.06
CA GLU A 348 -24.43 2.28 -14.72
C GLU A 348 -25.85 2.86 -14.62
N SER A 349 -26.07 4.08 -15.13
CA SER A 349 -27.40 4.73 -15.13
C SER A 349 -28.45 3.98 -15.96
N ARG A 350 -28.01 3.21 -16.97
CA ARG A 350 -28.86 2.34 -17.79
C ARG A 350 -29.07 0.95 -17.18
N GLY A 351 -28.39 0.63 -16.09
CA GLY A 351 -28.39 -0.71 -15.49
C GLY A 351 -27.63 -1.75 -16.29
N GLU A 352 -26.79 -1.34 -17.25
CA GLU A 352 -25.97 -2.27 -18.05
C GLU A 352 -24.80 -2.86 -17.24
N ILE A 353 -24.34 -2.13 -16.23
CA ILE A 353 -23.30 -2.56 -15.29
C ILE A 353 -23.72 -2.21 -13.87
N VAL A 354 -23.27 -3.02 -12.92
CA VAL A 354 -23.47 -2.80 -11.49
C VAL A 354 -22.12 -2.79 -10.80
N LEU A 355 -21.80 -1.68 -10.11
CA LEU A 355 -20.49 -1.41 -9.51
C LEU A 355 -20.54 -1.33 -7.98
N ASP A 356 -21.59 -1.90 -7.39
CA ASP A 356 -21.84 -1.86 -5.95
C ASP A 356 -21.32 -3.14 -5.27
N PRO A 357 -20.43 -3.04 -4.26
CA PRO A 357 -19.97 -4.19 -3.48
C PRO A 357 -21.10 -4.95 -2.78
N THR A 358 -22.20 -4.27 -2.45
CA THR A 358 -23.34 -4.86 -1.73
C THR A 358 -24.35 -5.54 -2.67
N ALA A 359 -24.30 -5.24 -3.97
CA ALA A 359 -25.19 -5.86 -4.96
C ALA A 359 -24.87 -7.34 -5.19
N PHE A 360 -23.65 -7.76 -4.85
CA PHE A 360 -23.20 -9.13 -4.95
C PHE A 360 -23.01 -9.71 -3.55
N ILE A 361 -24.11 -10.17 -2.95
CA ILE A 361 -24.02 -11.25 -1.97
C ILE A 361 -23.57 -12.48 -2.75
N THR A 362 -22.26 -12.68 -2.87
CA THR A 362 -21.71 -13.96 -3.30
C THR A 362 -22.23 -14.99 -2.32
N TYR A 363 -23.00 -15.94 -2.85
CA TYR A 363 -23.55 -17.05 -2.10
C TYR A 363 -22.45 -17.74 -1.28
N VAL A 364 -22.84 -18.04 -0.03
CA VAL A 364 -22.18 -18.80 1.04
C VAL A 364 -21.29 -19.95 0.53
#